data_AF-A0AAV3XWF5-F1
#
_entry.id   AF-A0AAV3XWF5-F1
#
_cell.length_a   1.000
_cell.length_b   1.000
_cell.length_c   1.000
_cell.angle_alpha   90.00
_cell.angle_beta   90.00
_cell.angle_gamma   90.00
#
_symmetry.space_group_name_H-M   'P 1'
#
loop_
_entity.id
_entity.type
_entity.pdbx_description
1 polymer ?
#
loop_
_entity_poly.entity_id
_entity_poly.type
_entity_poly.pdbx_seq_one_letter_code
_entity_poly.pdbx_strand_id
1 'polypeptide(L)'
;MANHQVTVWTILGLVLVIALTAQAELKDDQKRRIRDITREINRCTRSPGLSLSLLDLNNQVMHEVSEGRVRNQAMSAHHTVCVGDATQAFSAVLLGMLIDSNEK
;
A
#
# COMPACT_ATOMS: atom_id res chain seq x y z
N MET A 1 -5.82 22.50 -14.43
CA MET A 1 -5.05 21.32 -14.88
C MET A 1 -4.97 20.25 -13.77
N ALA A 2 -6.09 19.92 -13.11
CA ALA A 2 -6.12 19.04 -11.93
C ALA A 2 -6.77 17.66 -12.18
N ASN A 3 -7.41 17.44 -13.34
CA ASN A 3 -8.19 16.23 -13.59
C ASN A 3 -7.36 15.01 -13.97
N HIS A 4 -6.22 15.17 -14.65
CA HIS A 4 -5.45 14.01 -15.13
C HIS A 4 -4.70 13.26 -14.02
N GLN A 5 -4.25 13.95 -12.96
CA GLN A 5 -3.57 13.28 -11.84
C GLN A 5 -4.53 12.36 -11.07
N VAL A 6 -5.74 12.82 -10.78
CA VAL A 6 -6.75 12.04 -10.04
C VAL A 6 -7.14 10.77 -10.80
N THR A 7 -7.24 10.85 -12.14
CA THR A 7 -7.55 9.69 -13.00
C THR A 7 -6.43 8.63 -12.98
N VAL A 8 -5.17 9.04 -12.93
CA VAL A 8 -4.03 8.10 -12.89
C VAL A 8 -4.00 7.35 -11.57
N TRP A 9 -4.21 8.03 -10.44
CA TRP A 9 -4.24 7.38 -9.11
C TRP A 9 -5.43 6.43 -8.95
N THR A 10 -6.59 6.79 -9.50
CA THR A 10 -7.77 5.91 -9.48
C THR A 10 -7.61 4.69 -10.38
N ILE A 11 -7.02 4.83 -11.58
CA ILE A 11 -6.72 3.68 -12.44
C ILE A 11 -5.65 2.78 -11.82
N LEU A 12 -4.61 3.35 -11.20
CA LEU A 12 -3.59 2.57 -10.49
C LEU A 12 -4.19 1.77 -9.34
N GLY A 13 -5.09 2.40 -8.56
CA GLY A 13 -5.85 1.73 -7.50
C GLY A 13 -6.74 0.60 -8.02
N LEU A 14 -7.46 0.82 -9.13
CA LEU A 14 -8.33 -0.18 -9.75
C LEU A 14 -7.55 -1.38 -10.32
N VAL A 15 -6.41 -1.15 -10.96
CA VAL A 15 -5.54 -2.23 -11.46
C VAL A 15 -4.95 -3.03 -10.29
N LEU A 16 -4.62 -2.37 -9.18
CA LEU A 16 -4.17 -3.05 -7.96
C LEU A 16 -5.25 -3.98 -7.41
N VAL A 17 -6.50 -3.49 -7.32
CA VAL A 17 -7.64 -4.26 -6.77
C VAL A 17 -7.97 -5.46 -7.65
N ILE A 18 -8.02 -5.31 -8.98
CA ILE A 18 -8.35 -6.42 -9.89
C ILE A 18 -7.28 -7.52 -9.84
N ALA A 19 -6.00 -7.16 -9.71
CA ALA A 19 -4.92 -8.14 -9.56
C ALA A 19 -4.99 -8.92 -8.23
N LEU A 20 -5.56 -8.34 -7.18
CA LEU A 20 -5.67 -8.92 -5.83
C LEU A 20 -6.90 -9.84 -5.66
N THR A 21 -7.93 -9.70 -6.49
CA THR A 21 -9.16 -10.53 -6.41
C THR A 21 -9.03 -11.93 -7.01
N ALA A 22 -7.99 -12.21 -7.80
CA ALA A 22 -7.66 -13.57 -8.18
C ALA A 22 -6.67 -14.11 -7.14
N GLN A 23 -7.03 -15.19 -6.45
CA GLN A 23 -6.16 -15.96 -5.52
C GLN A 23 -4.95 -16.61 -6.23
N ALA A 24 -4.44 -16.00 -7.29
CA ALA A 24 -3.32 -16.46 -8.07
C ALA A 24 -2.04 -15.94 -7.43
N GLU A 25 -1.17 -16.86 -7.05
CA GLU A 25 0.20 -16.54 -6.68
C GLU A 25 0.84 -15.66 -7.76
N LEU A 26 1.44 -14.53 -7.35
CA LEU A 26 2.08 -13.61 -8.27
C LEU A 26 3.21 -14.32 -9.02
N LYS A 27 3.15 -14.31 -10.36
CA LYS A 27 4.24 -14.82 -11.20
C LYS A 27 5.51 -13.97 -11.02
N ASP A 28 6.68 -14.57 -11.25
CA ASP A 28 7.97 -13.88 -11.08
C ASP A 28 8.09 -12.61 -11.92
N ASP A 29 7.56 -12.61 -13.14
CA ASP A 29 7.53 -11.42 -14.00
C ASP A 29 6.68 -10.29 -13.42
N GLN A 30 5.57 -10.63 -12.73
CA GLN A 30 4.72 -9.64 -12.07
C GLN A 30 5.43 -9.06 -10.84
N LYS A 31 6.05 -9.92 -10.00
CA LYS A 31 6.89 -9.49 -8.86
C LYS A 31 8.01 -8.56 -9.31
N ARG A 32 8.68 -8.87 -10.43
CA ARG A 32 9.73 -8.02 -11.01
C ARG A 32 9.19 -6.67 -11.45
N ARG A 33 8.06 -6.64 -12.18
CA ARG A 33 7.42 -5.38 -12.60
C ARG A 33 7.01 -4.51 -11.42
N ILE A 34 6.46 -5.11 -10.35
CA ILE A 34 6.08 -4.38 -9.13
C ILE A 34 7.30 -3.75 -8.48
N ARG A 35 8.43 -4.47 -8.42
CA ARG A 35 9.69 -3.93 -7.91
C ARG A 35 10.18 -2.75 -8.74
N ASP A 36 10.17 -2.87 -10.07
CA ASP A 36 10.63 -1.80 -10.96
C ASP A 36 9.75 -0.55 -10.84
N ILE A 37 8.43 -0.72 -10.73
CA ILE A 37 7.49 0.39 -10.48
C ILE A 37 7.78 1.04 -9.12
N THR A 38 7.96 0.24 -8.07
CA THR A 38 8.25 0.75 -6.71
C THR A 38 9.55 1.55 -6.69
N ARG A 39 10.60 1.05 -7.35
CA ARG A 39 11.87 1.76 -7.49
C ARG A 39 11.70 3.07 -8.23
N GLU A 40 10.94 3.06 -9.32
CA GLU A 40 10.68 4.27 -10.12
C GLU A 40 9.91 5.32 -9.32
N ILE A 41 8.88 4.92 -8.57
CA ILE A 41 8.13 5.82 -7.68
C ILE A 41 9.07 6.41 -6.61
N ASN A 42 9.89 5.58 -5.97
CA ASN A 42 10.82 6.07 -4.94
C ASN A 42 11.82 7.08 -5.52
N ARG A 43 12.33 6.81 -6.73
CA ARG A 43 13.23 7.71 -7.46
C ARG A 43 12.56 9.04 -7.83
N CYS A 44 11.35 8.98 -8.38
CA CYS A 44 10.61 10.15 -8.86
C CYS A 44 10.11 11.04 -7.72
N THR A 45 9.65 10.44 -6.61
CA THR A 45 9.18 11.17 -5.43
C THR A 45 10.32 11.67 -4.55
N ARG A 46 11.54 11.14 -4.74
CA ARG A 46 12.71 11.39 -3.87
C ARG A 46 12.42 11.08 -2.41
N SER A 47 11.56 10.09 -2.14
CA SER A 47 11.29 9.64 -0.79
C SER A 47 12.57 9.04 -0.17
N PRO A 48 12.86 9.27 1.13
CA PRO A 48 13.93 8.59 1.83
C PRO A 48 13.79 7.06 1.74
N GLY A 49 12.56 6.56 1.78
CA GLY A 49 12.26 5.18 1.42
C GLY A 49 10.77 4.94 1.20
N LEU A 50 10.48 3.82 0.58
CA LEU A 50 9.15 3.39 0.18
C LEU A 50 9.04 1.89 0.45
N SER A 51 7.92 1.47 1.04
CA SER A 51 7.60 0.06 1.21
C SER A 51 6.21 -0.20 0.64
N LEU A 52 6.06 -1.32 -0.06
CA LEU A 52 4.83 -1.79 -0.66
C LEU A 52 4.63 -3.26 -0.28
N SER A 53 3.50 -3.55 0.36
CA SER A 53 3.05 -4.90 0.68
C SER A 53 1.74 -5.19 -0.02
N LEU A 54 1.65 -6.34 -0.69
CA LEU A 54 0.44 -6.86 -1.33
C LEU A 54 -0.08 -8.02 -0.49
N LEU A 55 -1.33 -7.92 -0.06
CA LEU A 55 -2.01 -8.88 0.80
C LEU A 55 -3.09 -9.62 0.01
N ASP A 56 -3.26 -10.92 0.24
CA ASP A 56 -4.42 -11.65 -0.27
C ASP A 56 -5.68 -11.32 0.54
N LEU A 57 -6.83 -11.87 0.13
CA LEU A 57 -8.11 -11.71 0.83
C LEU A 57 -8.12 -12.32 2.25
N ASN A 58 -7.16 -13.19 2.57
CA ASN A 58 -6.96 -13.78 3.90
C ASN A 58 -5.91 -13.00 4.72
N ASN A 59 -5.52 -11.81 4.27
CA ASN A 59 -4.49 -10.94 4.86
C ASN A 59 -3.08 -11.57 4.91
N GLN A 60 -2.79 -12.55 4.06
CA GLN A 60 -1.45 -13.13 3.91
C GLN A 60 -0.61 -12.27 2.96
N VAL A 61 0.65 -12.03 3.33
CA VAL A 61 1.60 -11.27 2.49
C VAL A 61 1.97 -12.09 1.26
N MET A 62 1.49 -11.67 0.09
CA MET A 62 1.79 -12.29 -1.20
C MET A 62 3.12 -11.80 -1.78
N HIS A 63 3.41 -10.52 -1.59
CA HIS A 63 4.63 -9.89 -2.06
C HIS A 63 4.94 -8.63 -1.25
N GLU A 64 6.20 -8.44 -0.96
CA GLU A 64 6.71 -7.26 -0.29
C GLU A 64 7.93 -6.74 -1.05
N VAL A 65 7.99 -5.42 -1.22
CA VAL A 65 9.15 -4.74 -1.76
C VAL A 65 9.38 -3.45 -1.00
N SER A 66 10.63 -3.22 -0.61
CA SER A 66 11.06 -1.99 0.06
C SER A 66 12.27 -1.42 -0.67
N GLU A 67 12.25 -0.11 -0.88
CA GLU A 67 13.28 0.66 -1.60
C GLU A 67 13.71 1.87 -0.76
N GLY A 68 14.99 2.24 -0.85
CA GLY A 68 15.55 3.39 -0.13
C GLY A 68 16.06 3.08 1.28
N ARG A 69 16.37 4.16 2.02
CA ARG A 69 16.98 4.13 3.35
C ARG A 69 16.38 5.18 4.28
N VAL A 70 16.03 4.75 5.49
CA VAL A 70 15.58 5.63 6.57
C VAL A 70 16.64 5.60 7.67
N ARG A 71 17.15 6.76 8.08
CA ARG A 71 18.16 6.87 9.16
C ARG A 71 19.38 5.94 8.95
N ASN A 72 19.89 5.89 7.73
CA ASN A 72 21.00 5.02 7.28
C ASN A 72 20.74 3.51 7.33
N GLN A 73 19.52 3.07 7.61
CA GLN A 73 19.11 1.67 7.53
C GLN A 73 18.32 1.42 6.25
N ALA A 74 18.45 0.23 5.68
CA ALA A 74 17.64 -0.17 4.53
C ALA A 74 16.16 -0.17 4.94
N MET A 75 15.30 0.43 4.12
CA MET A 75 13.86 0.40 4.35
C MET A 75 13.36 -1.05 4.35
N SER A 76 12.42 -1.36 5.25
CA SER A 76 11.70 -2.63 5.32
C SER A 76 10.27 -2.37 5.74
N ALA A 77 9.33 -3.29 5.49
CA ALA A 77 7.93 -3.10 5.89
C ALA A 77 7.74 -3.07 7.42
N HIS A 78 8.74 -3.50 8.19
CA HIS A 78 8.69 -3.47 9.65
C HIS A 78 9.10 -2.12 10.26
N HIS A 79 9.50 -1.15 9.44
CA HIS A 79 9.77 0.20 9.93
C HIS A 79 8.47 0.89 10.38
N THR A 80 8.47 1.42 11.61
CA THR A 80 7.37 2.27 12.07
C THR A 80 7.38 3.60 11.33
N VAL A 81 6.25 3.94 10.70
CA VAL A 81 6.07 5.18 9.96
C VAL A 81 4.82 5.93 10.43
N CYS A 82 4.83 7.25 10.27
CA CYS A 82 3.63 8.05 10.45
C CYS A 82 2.68 7.79 9.27
N VAL A 83 1.48 7.29 9.54
CA VAL A 83 0.47 6.99 8.51
C VAL A 83 -0.41 8.20 8.14
N GLY A 84 -0.27 9.32 8.84
CA GLY A 84 -0.92 10.59 8.53
C GLY A 84 -2.45 10.46 8.52
N ASP A 85 -3.08 10.92 7.44
CA ASP A 85 -4.54 10.94 7.29
C ASP A 85 -5.18 9.54 7.29
N ALA A 86 -4.41 8.49 7.02
CA ALA A 86 -4.92 7.11 7.12
C ALA A 86 -5.35 6.73 8.56
N THR A 87 -4.91 7.49 9.57
CA THR A 87 -5.41 7.38 10.95
C THR A 87 -6.94 7.48 11.02
N GLN A 88 -7.57 8.22 10.11
CA GLN A 88 -9.03 8.37 10.05
C GLN A 88 -9.77 7.05 9.84
N ALA A 89 -9.18 6.09 9.12
CA ALA A 89 -9.78 4.77 8.93
C ALA A 89 -9.88 4.00 10.26
N PHE A 90 -8.84 4.07 11.09
CA PHE A 90 -8.85 3.46 12.43
C PHE A 90 -9.88 4.14 13.34
N SER A 91 -9.97 5.48 13.28
CA SER A 91 -10.99 6.23 14.03
C SER A 91 -12.41 5.84 13.61
N ALA A 92 -12.66 5.65 12.31
CA ALA A 92 -13.96 5.24 11.80
C ALA A 92 -14.35 3.84 12.29
N VAL A 93 -13.42 2.87 12.27
CA VAL A 93 -13.64 1.52 12.82
C VAL A 93 -13.96 1.59 14.32
N LEU A 94 -13.19 2.36 15.08
CA LEU A 94 -13.42 2.52 16.52
C LEU A 94 -14.81 3.10 16.81
N LEU A 95 -15.22 4.13 16.07
CA LEU A 95 -16.55 4.72 16.20
C LEU A 95 -17.66 3.70 15.89
N GLY A 96 -17.51 2.91 14.83
CA GLY A 96 -18.45 1.83 14.51
C GLY A 96 -18.58 0.81 15.64
N MET A 97 -17.45 0.37 16.21
CA MET A 97 -17.46 -0.56 17.35
C MET A 97 -18.16 0.03 18.59
N LEU A 98 -18.00 1.32 18.86
CA LEU A 98 -18.66 1.99 19.98
C LEU A 98 -20.17 2.08 19.76
N ILE A 99 -20.62 2.39 18.54
CA ILE A 99 -22.03 2.41 18.17
C ILE A 99 -22.63 1.00 18.34
N ASP A 100 -22.01 -0.02 17.77
CA ASP A 100 -22.46 -1.42 17.87
C ASP A 100 -22.51 -1.92 19.32
N SER A 101 -21.63 -1.41 20.19
CA SER A 101 -21.61 -1.78 21.60
C SER A 101 -22.73 -1.14 22.42
N ASN A 102 -23.30 -0.03 21.95
CA ASN A 102 -24.33 0.74 22.63
C ASN A 102 -25.75 0.44 22.10
N GLU A 103 -25.87 -0.28 20.97
CA GLU A 103 -27.13 -0.81 20.43
C GLU A 103 -27.50 -2.20 20.97
N LYS A 104 -26.75 -2.71 21.96
CA LYS A 104 -27.02 -3.95 22.71
C LYS A 104 -27.59 -3.64 24.09
#